data_AF-A0A7X9EFL3-F1
#
_entry.id   AF-A0A7X9EFL3-F1
#
_cell.length_a   1.000
_cell.length_b   1.000
_cell.length_c   1.000
_cell.angle_alpha   90.00
_cell.angle_beta   90.00
_cell.angle_gamma   90.00
#
_symmetry.space_group_name_H-M   'P 1'
#
loop_
_entity.id
_entity.type
_entity.pdbx_description
1 polymer ?
#
loop_
_entity_poly.entity_id
_entity_poly.type
_entity_poly.pdbx_seq_one_letter_code
_entity_poly.pdbx_strand_id
1 'polypeptide(L)'
;MNLISPTGKGGRITDEDVKKFLEQKKSPVYETKTQARFETEKDGDRETRVELSHLRKVIAQNMAFSKQKSAHVTHIDEADVTNLFNLYKETKEELGKEGVKMTLLPFFVKALVLSLKEFPKFNSSVDEEKGEFIFKNYFNIGFAVDTDEGLIVPVIKNADKLSIVEIAQKSQELAQKAKERKLSLDELKDSTCTLTNIGPLGGVFATPII
;
A
#
# COMPACT_ATOMS: atom_id res chain seq x y z
N MET A 1 -7.53 -0.40 -31.06
CA MET A 1 -6.93 0.87 -31.57
C MET A 1 -5.98 1.38 -30.50
N ASN A 2 -4.68 1.55 -30.82
CA ASN A 2 -3.70 2.07 -29.88
C ASN A 2 -3.91 3.58 -29.70
N LEU A 3 -4.20 4.00 -28.47
CA LEU A 3 -4.48 5.39 -28.10
C LEU A 3 -3.22 6.26 -28.00
N ILE A 4 -2.03 5.64 -27.95
CA ILE A 4 -0.73 6.30 -27.81
C ILE A 4 0.14 5.89 -29.00
N SER A 5 0.76 6.87 -29.65
CA SER A 5 1.67 6.63 -30.78
C SER A 5 3.08 6.33 -30.25
N PRO A 6 3.65 5.14 -30.50
CA PRO A 6 4.99 4.79 -30.03
C PRO A 6 6.08 5.48 -30.83
N THR A 7 7.07 6.04 -30.16
CA THR A 7 8.26 6.65 -30.80
C THR A 7 9.56 5.88 -30.52
N GLY A 8 9.52 4.87 -29.66
CA GLY A 8 10.68 4.05 -29.31
C GLY A 8 11.09 3.07 -30.41
N LYS A 9 12.38 2.70 -30.42
CA LYS A 9 12.96 1.74 -31.36
C LYS A 9 12.20 0.41 -31.32
N GLY A 10 11.77 -0.08 -32.48
CA GLY A 10 10.97 -1.31 -32.60
C GLY A 10 9.48 -1.14 -32.25
N GLY A 11 8.94 0.08 -32.29
CA GLY A 11 7.52 0.34 -32.03
C GLY A 11 7.15 0.29 -30.54
N ARG A 12 8.14 0.42 -29.65
CA ARG A 12 7.91 0.50 -28.21
C ARG A 12 7.37 1.87 -27.84
N ILE A 13 6.38 1.90 -26.95
CA ILE A 13 5.91 3.13 -26.31
C ILE A 13 6.96 3.53 -25.27
N THR A 14 7.36 4.78 -25.26
CA THR A 14 8.34 5.34 -24.32
C THR A 14 7.66 6.17 -23.24
N ASP A 15 8.36 6.47 -22.16
CA ASP A 15 7.87 7.36 -21.09
C ASP A 15 7.47 8.75 -21.63
N GLU A 16 8.16 9.23 -22.66
CA GLU A 16 7.83 10.49 -23.32
C GLU A 16 6.49 10.43 -24.08
N ASP A 17 6.18 9.29 -24.69
CA ASP A 17 4.91 9.08 -25.41
C ASP A 17 3.73 9.07 -24.44
N VAL A 18 3.91 8.46 -23.27
CA VAL A 18 2.89 8.43 -22.21
C VAL A 18 2.72 9.82 -21.59
N LYS A 19 3.81 10.54 -21.30
CA LYS A 19 3.75 11.91 -20.76
C LYS A 19 3.03 12.87 -21.70
N LYS A 20 3.35 12.87 -23.00
CA LYS A 20 2.68 13.72 -24.00
C LYS A 20 1.18 13.42 -24.09
N PHE A 21 0.80 12.15 -23.98
CA PHE A 21 -0.61 11.76 -23.98
C PHE A 21 -1.35 12.21 -22.71
N LEU A 22 -0.70 12.15 -21.55
CA LEU A 22 -1.25 12.61 -20.27
C LEU A 22 -1.33 14.15 -20.18
N GLU A 23 -0.39 14.88 -20.76
CA GLU A 23 -0.47 16.36 -20.85
C GLU A 23 -1.68 16.82 -21.69
N GLN A 24 -2.06 16.05 -22.70
CA GLN A 24 -3.28 16.30 -23.50
C GLN A 24 -4.57 15.92 -22.77
N LYS A 25 -4.51 15.01 -21.78
CA LYS A 25 -5.62 14.69 -20.88
C LYS A 25 -5.39 15.30 -19.50
N LYS A 26 -5.77 16.57 -19.34
CA LYS A 26 -5.87 17.22 -18.02
C LYS A 26 -6.56 16.28 -17.03
N SER A 27 -5.78 15.74 -16.09
CA SER A 27 -6.29 14.92 -14.98
C SER A 27 -6.78 15.85 -13.88
N PRO A 28 -7.84 15.48 -13.14
CA PRO A 28 -8.36 16.30 -12.06
C PRO A 28 -7.31 16.44 -10.95
N VAL A 29 -7.14 17.67 -10.47
CA VAL A 29 -6.29 18.00 -9.33
C VAL A 29 -6.88 17.36 -8.09
N TYR A 30 -6.11 16.52 -7.40
CA TYR A 30 -6.48 16.03 -6.08
C TYR A 30 -6.33 17.17 -5.07
N GLU A 31 -7.45 17.64 -4.53
CA GLU A 31 -7.45 18.56 -3.40
C GLU A 31 -6.93 17.84 -2.14
N THR A 32 -5.81 18.32 -1.64
CA THR A 32 -5.28 17.96 -0.32
C THR A 32 -6.31 18.38 0.73
N LYS A 33 -6.95 17.42 1.40
CA LYS A 33 -7.89 17.72 2.48
C LYS A 33 -7.20 18.48 3.61
N THR A 34 -7.87 19.53 4.04
CA THR A 34 -7.48 20.55 5.03
C THR A 34 -6.95 19.93 6.33
N GLN A 35 -5.77 20.39 6.76
CA GLN A 35 -5.09 19.97 7.98
C GLN A 35 -5.97 20.14 9.23
N ALA A 36 -5.92 19.14 10.12
CA ALA A 36 -6.43 19.25 11.48
C ALA A 36 -5.77 20.45 12.20
N ARG A 37 -6.59 21.24 12.90
CA ARG A 37 -6.16 22.45 13.59
C ARG A 37 -5.34 22.06 14.83
N PHE A 38 -4.03 22.14 14.73
CA PHE A 38 -3.14 21.94 15.87
C PHE A 38 -3.17 23.15 16.80
N GLU A 39 -3.19 22.93 18.11
CA GLU A 39 -2.97 23.99 19.09
C GLU A 39 -1.48 24.35 19.09
N THR A 40 -1.20 25.63 18.84
CA THR A 40 0.15 26.14 18.60
C THR A 40 0.60 27.05 19.72
N GLU A 41 1.71 26.74 20.38
CA GLU A 41 2.45 27.74 21.15
C GLU A 41 3.40 28.51 20.21
N LYS A 42 3.36 29.83 20.27
CA LYS A 42 4.27 30.70 19.52
C LYS A 42 5.41 31.15 20.42
N ASP A 43 6.65 30.85 20.04
CA ASP A 43 7.86 31.42 20.64
C ASP A 43 8.26 32.67 19.84
N GLY A 44 7.50 33.75 20.04
CA GLY A 44 7.51 34.94 19.19
C GLY A 44 7.07 34.64 17.73
N ASP A 45 7.54 35.45 16.77
CA ASP A 45 7.27 35.25 15.34
C ASP A 45 8.20 34.21 14.67
N ARG A 46 9.13 33.61 15.42
CA ARG A 46 10.18 32.75 14.83
C ARG A 46 9.77 31.28 14.74
N GLU A 47 8.99 30.78 15.70
CA GLU A 47 8.64 29.36 15.75
C GLU A 47 7.20 29.12 16.20
N THR A 48 6.62 28.06 15.66
CA THR A 48 5.34 27.49 16.07
C THR A 48 5.57 26.07 16.56
N ARG A 49 5.20 25.80 17.81
CA ARG A 49 5.35 24.48 18.45
C ARG A 49 4.00 23.78 18.50
N VAL A 50 4.01 22.52 18.09
CA VAL A 50 2.84 21.63 18.05
C VAL A 50 3.23 20.32 18.70
N GLU A 51 2.45 19.86 19.68
CA GLU A 51 2.69 18.57 20.31
C GLU A 51 2.32 17.42 19.35
N LEU A 52 3.15 16.39 19.30
CA LEU A 52 2.82 15.15 18.59
C LEU A 52 1.71 14.38 19.31
N SER A 53 0.71 13.91 18.54
CA SER A 53 -0.28 12.96 19.06
C SER A 53 0.40 11.67 19.54
N HIS A 54 -0.26 10.95 20.45
CA HIS A 54 0.26 9.67 20.97
C HIS A 54 0.56 8.68 19.84
N LEU A 55 -0.34 8.56 18.84
CA LEU A 55 -0.13 7.71 17.67
C LEU A 55 1.14 8.10 16.91
N ARG A 56 1.38 9.39 16.67
CA ARG A 56 2.59 9.87 16.00
C ARG A 56 3.86 9.57 16.79
N LYS A 57 3.81 9.68 18.13
CA LYS A 57 4.95 9.30 19.00
C LYS A 57 5.28 7.82 18.84
N VAL A 58 4.29 6.94 18.85
CA VAL A 58 4.46 5.48 18.67
C VAL A 58 5.00 5.15 17.28
N ILE A 59 4.44 5.74 16.23
CA ILE A 59 4.91 5.56 14.85
C ILE A 59 6.39 5.97 14.75
N ALA A 60 6.76 7.14 15.27
CA ALA A 60 8.14 7.63 15.22
C ALA A 60 9.12 6.66 15.91
N GLN A 61 8.76 6.12 17.07
CA GLN A 61 9.56 5.14 17.80
C GLN A 61 9.75 3.84 17.00
N ASN A 62 8.67 3.27 16.44
CA ASN A 62 8.75 2.04 15.64
C ASN A 62 9.57 2.22 14.36
N MET A 63 9.42 3.37 13.70
CA MET A 63 10.18 3.70 12.49
C MET A 63 11.67 3.83 12.76
N ALA A 64 12.05 4.47 13.88
CA ALA A 64 13.44 4.56 14.31
C ALA A 64 14.01 3.18 14.67
N PHE A 65 13.24 2.38 15.42
CA PHE A 65 13.63 1.01 15.78
C PHE A 65 13.88 0.14 14.56
N SER A 66 12.95 0.12 13.59
CA SER A 66 13.08 -0.60 12.33
C SER A 66 14.39 -0.27 11.61
N LYS A 67 14.66 1.02 11.42
CA LYS A 67 15.86 1.50 10.72
C LYS A 67 17.16 1.16 11.42
N GLN A 68 17.15 1.13 12.75
CA GLN A 68 18.32 0.79 13.54
C GLN A 68 18.55 -0.73 13.58
N LYS A 69 17.47 -1.50 13.65
CA LYS A 69 17.50 -2.95 13.85
C LYS A 69 17.81 -3.69 12.55
N SER A 70 17.19 -3.29 11.46
CA SER A 70 17.21 -4.02 10.20
C SER A 70 18.12 -3.35 9.17
N ALA A 71 18.95 -4.14 8.50
CA ALA A 71 19.69 -3.67 7.33
C ALA A 71 18.74 -3.60 6.12
N HIS A 72 18.35 -2.39 5.70
CA HIS A 72 17.43 -2.22 4.58
C HIS A 72 18.18 -2.23 3.25
N VAL A 73 17.78 -3.12 2.35
CA VAL A 73 18.11 -3.06 0.92
C VAL A 73 16.81 -2.93 0.13
N THR A 74 16.81 -2.09 -0.90
CA THR A 74 15.66 -1.91 -1.79
C THR A 74 16.01 -2.41 -3.18
N HIS A 75 15.10 -3.18 -3.77
CA HIS A 75 15.13 -3.57 -5.17
C HIS A 75 13.91 -2.97 -5.86
N ILE A 76 14.12 -2.50 -7.10
CA ILE A 76 13.08 -1.87 -7.92
C ILE A 76 13.12 -2.56 -9.27
N ASP A 77 11.94 -2.94 -9.76
CA ASP A 77 11.75 -3.58 -11.05
C ASP A 77 10.42 -3.15 -11.67
N GLU A 78 10.26 -3.37 -12.97
CA GLU A 78 9.07 -3.04 -13.74
C GLU A 78 8.32 -4.31 -14.16
N ALA A 79 6.99 -4.27 -14.07
CA ALA A 79 6.14 -5.37 -14.50
C ALA A 79 5.04 -4.85 -15.44
N ASP A 80 4.92 -5.46 -16.62
CA ASP A 80 3.79 -5.22 -17.52
C ASP A 80 2.53 -5.89 -16.95
N VAL A 81 1.60 -5.06 -16.49
CA VAL A 81 0.32 -5.50 -15.91
C VAL A 81 -0.85 -5.38 -16.89
N THR A 82 -0.62 -5.22 -18.19
CA THR A 82 -1.69 -5.00 -19.19
C THR A 82 -2.79 -6.06 -19.12
N ASN A 83 -2.41 -7.34 -19.11
CA ASN A 83 -3.37 -8.45 -19.03
C ASN A 83 -4.13 -8.46 -17.70
N LEU A 84 -3.43 -8.22 -16.60
CA LEU A 84 -4.04 -8.11 -15.28
C LEU A 84 -5.03 -6.93 -15.23
N PHE A 85 -4.69 -5.81 -15.84
CA PHE A 85 -5.51 -4.62 -15.85
C PHE A 85 -6.79 -4.79 -16.67
N ASN A 86 -6.70 -5.52 -17.79
CA ASN A 86 -7.88 -5.90 -18.58
C ASN A 86 -8.80 -6.83 -17.78
N LEU A 87 -8.25 -7.88 -17.16
CA LEU A 87 -9.00 -8.76 -16.27
C LEU A 87 -9.67 -8.00 -15.12
N TYR A 88 -8.95 -7.06 -14.49
CA TYR A 88 -9.49 -6.20 -13.45
C TYR A 88 -10.68 -5.37 -13.95
N LYS A 89 -10.60 -4.79 -15.15
CA LYS A 89 -11.71 -4.00 -15.73
C LYS A 89 -12.96 -4.84 -15.93
N GLU A 90 -12.81 -6.02 -16.54
CA GLU A 90 -13.91 -6.96 -16.77
C GLU A 90 -14.54 -7.39 -15.43
N THR A 91 -13.71 -7.84 -14.49
CA THR A 91 -14.14 -8.27 -13.15
C THR A 91 -14.84 -7.14 -12.40
N LYS A 92 -14.34 -5.91 -12.51
CA LYS A 92 -14.93 -4.73 -11.86
C LYS A 92 -16.29 -4.39 -12.45
N GLU A 93 -16.45 -4.51 -13.76
CA GLU A 93 -17.73 -4.24 -14.42
C GLU A 93 -18.77 -5.30 -14.03
N GLU A 94 -18.40 -6.57 -14.06
CA GLU A 94 -19.28 -7.68 -13.71
C GLU A 94 -19.72 -7.62 -12.25
N LEU A 95 -18.78 -7.61 -11.31
CA LEU A 95 -19.07 -7.58 -9.88
C LEU A 95 -19.62 -6.23 -9.42
N GLY A 96 -19.37 -5.16 -10.17
CA GLY A 96 -19.99 -3.85 -9.94
C GLY A 96 -21.51 -3.89 -10.08
N LYS A 97 -22.05 -4.76 -10.95
CA LYS A 97 -23.51 -4.99 -11.09
C LYS A 97 -24.12 -5.63 -9.84
N GLU A 98 -23.30 -6.36 -9.08
CA GLU A 98 -23.65 -7.00 -7.82
C GLU A 98 -23.34 -6.11 -6.59
N GLY A 99 -22.89 -4.88 -6.81
CA GLY A 99 -22.56 -3.91 -5.75
C GLY A 99 -21.19 -4.11 -5.10
N VAL A 100 -20.34 -5.00 -5.62
CA VAL A 100 -18.98 -5.22 -5.09
C VAL A 100 -18.01 -4.24 -5.73
N LYS A 101 -17.41 -3.37 -4.92
CA LYS A 101 -16.40 -2.42 -5.39
C LYS A 101 -15.04 -3.08 -5.55
N MET A 102 -14.65 -3.42 -6.77
CA MET A 102 -13.35 -4.02 -7.04
C MET A 102 -12.22 -2.98 -7.17
N THR A 103 -11.05 -3.30 -6.64
CA THR A 103 -9.79 -2.53 -6.84
C THR A 103 -8.68 -3.48 -7.35
N LEU A 104 -7.48 -2.97 -7.61
CA LEU A 104 -6.33 -3.81 -7.98
C LEU A 104 -5.70 -4.55 -6.78
N LEU A 105 -5.91 -4.07 -5.55
CA LEU A 105 -5.29 -4.61 -4.34
C LEU A 105 -5.51 -6.14 -4.18
N PRO A 106 -6.73 -6.69 -4.35
CA PRO A 106 -6.96 -8.12 -4.20
C PRO A 106 -6.13 -9.00 -5.14
N PHE A 107 -5.89 -8.54 -6.36
CA PHE A 107 -5.06 -9.25 -7.33
C PHE A 107 -3.59 -9.26 -6.90
N PHE A 108 -3.06 -8.13 -6.43
CA PHE A 108 -1.70 -8.07 -5.92
C PHE A 108 -1.52 -8.87 -4.63
N VAL A 109 -2.52 -8.87 -3.74
CA VAL A 109 -2.51 -9.74 -2.54
C VAL A 109 -2.44 -11.21 -2.96
N LYS A 110 -3.21 -11.63 -3.98
CA LYS A 110 -3.15 -13.00 -4.49
C LYS A 110 -1.81 -13.35 -5.12
N ALA A 111 -1.26 -12.47 -5.96
CA ALA A 111 0.07 -12.68 -6.53
C ALA A 111 1.13 -12.79 -5.43
N LEU A 112 1.12 -11.89 -4.45
CA LEU A 112 2.04 -11.88 -3.32
C LEU A 112 1.97 -13.18 -2.51
N VAL A 113 0.76 -13.64 -2.17
CA VAL A 113 0.60 -14.90 -1.44
C VAL A 113 1.17 -16.10 -2.20
N LEU A 114 0.97 -16.16 -3.52
CA LEU A 114 1.56 -17.22 -4.34
C LEU A 114 3.09 -17.15 -4.31
N SER A 115 3.67 -15.96 -4.47
CA SER A 115 5.13 -15.75 -4.35
C SER A 115 5.66 -16.14 -2.97
N LEU A 116 4.96 -15.80 -1.88
CA LEU A 116 5.37 -16.15 -0.52
C LEU A 116 5.34 -17.66 -0.26
N LYS A 117 4.42 -18.39 -0.91
CA LYS A 117 4.38 -19.86 -0.85
C LYS A 117 5.55 -20.49 -1.61
N GLU A 118 5.89 -19.94 -2.77
CA GLU A 118 7.01 -20.42 -3.59
C GLU A 118 8.38 -20.08 -2.96
N PHE A 119 8.48 -18.93 -2.29
CA PHE A 119 9.69 -18.44 -1.65
C PHE A 119 9.50 -18.18 -0.14
N PRO A 120 9.41 -19.23 0.70
CA PRO A 120 9.06 -19.11 2.13
C PRO A 120 9.99 -18.21 2.96
N LYS A 121 11.23 -17.98 2.53
CA LYS A 121 12.17 -17.07 3.21
C LYS A 121 11.62 -15.64 3.30
N PHE A 122 10.83 -15.19 2.33
CA PHE A 122 10.18 -13.88 2.39
C PHE A 122 9.00 -13.82 3.38
N ASN A 123 8.45 -14.99 3.77
CA ASN A 123 7.40 -15.09 4.77
C ASN A 123 7.97 -15.59 6.12
N SER A 124 9.10 -15.02 6.55
CA SER A 124 9.79 -15.41 7.78
C SER A 124 10.17 -14.20 8.64
N SER A 125 10.56 -14.46 9.87
CA SER A 125 11.20 -13.48 10.76
C SER A 125 12.42 -14.11 11.43
N VAL A 126 13.32 -13.28 11.95
CA VAL A 126 14.51 -13.76 12.68
C VAL A 126 14.26 -13.56 14.17
N ASP A 127 14.45 -14.63 14.94
CA ASP A 127 14.63 -14.55 16.39
C ASP A 127 16.12 -14.41 16.66
N GLU A 128 16.56 -13.18 16.95
CA GLU A 128 17.99 -12.91 17.17
C GLU A 128 18.49 -13.41 18.52
N GLU A 129 17.63 -13.52 19.52
CA GLU A 129 18.03 -14.00 20.84
C GLU A 129 18.42 -15.48 20.78
N LYS A 130 17.68 -16.25 19.98
CA LYS A 130 17.93 -17.68 19.77
C LYS A 130 18.74 -17.99 18.50
N GLY A 131 18.89 -17.03 17.60
CA GLY A 131 19.62 -17.18 16.34
C GLY A 131 18.89 -18.07 15.32
N GLU A 132 17.56 -17.98 15.23
CA GLU A 132 16.74 -18.86 14.38
C GLU A 132 15.90 -18.10 13.36
N PHE A 133 15.59 -18.76 12.24
CA PHE A 133 14.53 -18.32 11.32
C PHE A 133 13.19 -18.90 11.76
N ILE A 134 12.19 -18.04 11.92
CA ILE A 134 10.81 -18.41 12.13
C ILE A 134 10.09 -18.33 10.78
N PHE A 135 9.89 -19.47 10.13
CA PHE A 135 9.07 -19.58 8.92
C PHE A 135 7.58 -19.59 9.29
N LYS A 136 6.80 -18.69 8.67
CA LYS A 136 5.37 -18.55 8.96
C LYS A 136 4.57 -19.36 7.94
N ASN A 137 3.78 -20.31 8.45
CA ASN A 137 2.87 -21.14 7.65
C ASN A 137 1.45 -20.54 7.53
N TYR A 138 1.34 -19.23 7.74
CA TYR A 138 0.14 -18.44 7.58
C TYR A 138 0.48 -17.18 6.79
N PHE A 139 -0.50 -16.67 6.04
CA PHE A 139 -0.31 -15.58 5.09
C PHE A 139 -1.21 -14.42 5.47
N ASN A 140 -0.70 -13.56 6.35
CA ASN A 140 -1.42 -12.38 6.81
C ASN A 140 -0.82 -11.17 6.11
N ILE A 141 -1.61 -10.52 5.25
CA ILE A 141 -1.11 -9.43 4.41
C ILE A 141 -1.59 -8.11 4.98
N GLY A 142 -0.66 -7.33 5.52
CA GLY A 142 -0.87 -5.94 5.87
C GLY A 142 -1.03 -5.09 4.62
N PHE A 143 -1.91 -4.09 4.64
CA PHE A 143 -1.98 -3.10 3.56
C PHE A 143 -2.11 -1.70 4.12
N ALA A 144 -1.39 -0.75 3.52
CA ALA A 144 -1.35 0.61 4.01
C ALA A 144 -2.63 1.39 3.67
N VAL A 145 -3.22 2.03 4.68
CA VAL A 145 -4.39 2.90 4.56
C VAL A 145 -4.05 4.28 5.09
N ASP A 146 -4.19 5.27 4.23
CA ASP A 146 -4.02 6.67 4.61
C ASP A 146 -5.26 7.19 5.33
N THR A 147 -5.04 7.82 6.48
CA THR A 147 -6.07 8.39 7.36
C THR A 147 -5.64 9.77 7.84
N ASP A 148 -6.58 10.57 8.35
CA ASP A 148 -6.28 11.94 8.79
C ASP A 148 -5.23 12.02 9.93
N GLU A 149 -5.05 10.95 10.71
CA GLU A 149 -4.06 10.87 11.80
C GLU A 149 -2.70 10.32 11.33
N GLY A 150 -2.65 9.75 10.13
CA GLY A 150 -1.47 9.12 9.55
C GLY A 150 -1.77 7.76 8.91
N LEU A 151 -0.69 7.07 8.55
CA LEU A 151 -0.75 5.77 7.89
C LEU A 151 -1.05 4.66 8.91
N ILE A 152 -2.08 3.86 8.65
CA ILE A 152 -2.43 2.69 9.45
C ILE A 152 -2.34 1.45 8.56
N VAL A 153 -1.86 0.34 9.11
CA VAL A 153 -1.69 -0.93 8.38
C VAL A 153 -2.61 -2.00 8.95
N PRO A 154 -3.89 -2.07 8.55
CA PRO A 154 -4.73 -3.22 8.84
C PRO A 154 -4.25 -4.49 8.12
N VAL A 155 -4.67 -5.64 8.64
CA VAL A 155 -4.17 -6.96 8.22
C VAL A 155 -5.32 -7.84 7.69
N ILE A 156 -5.15 -8.32 6.46
CA ILE A 156 -6.00 -9.36 5.88
C ILE A 156 -5.45 -10.71 6.34
N LYS A 157 -6.11 -11.32 7.32
CA LYS A 157 -5.70 -12.62 7.89
C LYS A 157 -5.99 -13.77 6.93
N ASN A 158 -5.11 -14.78 6.90
CA ASN A 158 -5.27 -15.99 6.09
C ASN A 158 -5.61 -15.71 4.61
N ALA A 159 -4.95 -14.73 4.01
CA ALA A 159 -5.23 -14.28 2.64
C ALA A 159 -5.07 -15.39 1.58
N ASP A 160 -4.36 -16.46 1.93
CA ASP A 160 -4.23 -17.64 1.09
C ASP A 160 -5.52 -18.46 0.97
N LYS A 161 -6.39 -18.40 1.97
CA LYS A 161 -7.66 -19.13 2.03
C LYS A 161 -8.84 -18.35 1.43
N LEU A 162 -8.69 -17.04 1.26
CA LEU A 162 -9.75 -16.16 0.76
C LEU A 162 -9.77 -16.11 -0.76
N SER A 163 -10.93 -15.98 -1.39
CA SER A 163 -11.07 -15.64 -2.80
C SER A 163 -10.70 -14.17 -3.07
N ILE A 164 -10.56 -13.79 -4.35
CA ILE A 164 -10.33 -12.38 -4.75
C ILE A 164 -11.48 -11.49 -4.27
N VAL A 165 -12.72 -11.97 -4.33
CA VAL A 165 -13.91 -11.23 -3.90
C VAL A 165 -13.91 -11.03 -2.39
N GLU A 166 -13.61 -12.08 -1.62
CA GLU A 166 -13.50 -11.98 -0.16
C GLU A 166 -12.39 -11.02 0.27
N ILE A 167 -11.24 -11.04 -0.41
CA ILE A 167 -10.15 -10.07 -0.17
C ILE A 167 -10.63 -8.64 -0.49
N ALA A 168 -11.38 -8.45 -1.58
CA ALA A 168 -11.93 -7.14 -1.94
C ALA A 168 -12.89 -6.60 -0.87
N GLN A 169 -13.79 -7.44 -0.37
CA GLN A 169 -14.72 -7.07 0.69
C GLN A 169 -14.00 -6.80 2.01
N LYS A 170 -13.07 -7.68 2.40
CA LYS A 170 -12.33 -7.55 3.66
C LYS A 170 -11.44 -6.31 3.69
N SER A 171 -10.74 -6.03 2.59
CA SER A 171 -9.90 -4.82 2.50
C SER A 171 -10.73 -3.53 2.57
N GLN A 172 -11.94 -3.51 2.01
CA GLN A 172 -12.85 -2.37 2.14
C GLN A 172 -13.37 -2.19 3.56
N GLU A 173 -13.81 -3.27 4.20
CA GLU A 173 -14.24 -3.27 5.60
C GLU A 173 -13.13 -2.68 6.50
N LEU A 174 -11.92 -3.20 6.37
CA LEU A 174 -10.76 -2.78 7.14
C LEU A 174 -10.35 -1.33 6.83
N ALA A 175 -10.38 -0.91 5.56
CA ALA A 175 -10.08 0.47 5.19
C ALA A 175 -11.11 1.46 5.75
N GLN A 176 -12.39 1.09 5.77
CA GLN A 176 -13.43 1.92 6.37
C GLN A 176 -13.26 1.99 7.89
N LYS A 177 -13.04 0.85 8.55
CA LYS A 177 -12.74 0.82 9.99
C LYS A 177 -11.50 1.63 10.35
N ALA A 178 -10.46 1.63 9.51
CA ALA A 178 -9.26 2.42 9.71
C ALA A 178 -9.58 3.92 9.75
N LYS A 179 -10.34 4.40 8.76
CA LYS A 179 -10.78 5.79 8.67
C LYS A 179 -11.70 6.19 9.82
N GLU A 180 -12.57 5.28 10.26
CA GLU A 180 -13.48 5.48 11.37
C GLU A 180 -12.85 5.27 12.75
N ARG A 181 -11.58 4.85 12.83
CA ARG A 181 -10.86 4.50 14.07
C ARG A 181 -11.53 3.36 14.87
N LYS A 182 -12.08 2.39 14.15
CA LYS A 182 -12.80 1.22 14.71
C LYS A 182 -12.07 -0.11 14.50
N LEU A 183 -10.80 -0.07 14.10
CA LEU A 183 -9.98 -1.28 14.02
C LEU A 183 -9.72 -1.84 15.41
N SER A 184 -9.91 -3.14 15.54
CA SER A 184 -9.46 -3.90 16.71
C SER A 184 -7.95 -4.13 16.68
N LEU A 185 -7.37 -4.46 17.83
CA LEU A 185 -5.95 -4.79 17.92
C LEU A 185 -5.56 -6.03 17.09
N ASP A 186 -6.47 -7.00 16.95
CA ASP A 186 -6.20 -8.20 16.14
C ASP A 186 -6.10 -7.86 14.64
N GLU A 187 -6.91 -6.91 14.17
CA GLU A 187 -6.89 -6.42 12.79
C GLU A 187 -5.62 -5.60 12.46
N LEU A 188 -4.77 -5.30 13.45
CA LEU A 188 -3.51 -4.55 13.29
C LEU A 188 -2.25 -5.42 13.51
N LYS A 189 -2.40 -6.65 13.98
CA LYS A 189 -1.28 -7.50 14.42
C LYS A 189 -1.02 -8.69 13.49
N ASP A 190 0.16 -9.29 13.67
CA ASP A 190 0.60 -10.53 13.02
C ASP A 190 0.59 -10.48 11.49
N SER A 191 0.79 -9.30 10.91
CA SER A 191 1.16 -9.19 9.49
C SER A 191 2.46 -9.94 9.26
N THR A 192 2.52 -10.71 8.17
CA THR A 192 3.75 -11.41 7.75
C THR A 192 4.44 -10.71 6.59
N CYS A 193 3.68 -9.97 5.79
CA CYS A 193 4.17 -9.14 4.70
C CYS A 193 3.23 -7.95 4.50
N THR A 194 3.76 -6.80 4.10
CA THR A 194 2.97 -5.56 3.96
C THR A 194 3.04 -5.04 2.53
N LEU A 195 1.88 -4.70 1.99
CA LEU A 195 1.73 -4.04 0.69
C LEU A 195 1.41 -2.56 0.89
N THR A 196 2.16 -1.69 0.23
CA THR A 196 1.92 -0.24 0.23
C THR A 196 1.79 0.28 -1.20
N ASN A 197 0.93 1.28 -1.40
CA ASN A 197 0.67 1.87 -2.70
C ASN A 197 0.77 3.40 -2.62
N ILE A 198 1.78 3.97 -3.30
CA ILE A 198 1.99 5.41 -3.39
C ILE A 198 1.41 6.02 -4.67
N GLY A 199 0.87 5.22 -5.58
CA GLY A 199 0.39 5.68 -6.89
C GLY A 199 -0.60 6.85 -6.80
N PRO A 200 -1.56 6.86 -5.86
CA PRO A 200 -2.46 8.00 -5.66
C PRO A 200 -1.76 9.31 -5.26
N LEU A 201 -0.55 9.24 -4.70
CA LEU A 201 0.26 10.40 -4.31
C LEU A 201 1.15 10.93 -5.45
N GLY A 202 1.17 10.27 -6.61
CA GLY A 202 1.93 10.69 -7.79
C GLY A 202 3.41 10.29 -7.78
N GLY A 203 3.84 9.39 -6.88
CA GLY A 203 5.19 8.84 -6.88
C GLY A 203 5.37 7.67 -7.85
N VAL A 204 6.57 7.54 -8.45
CA VAL A 204 6.93 6.41 -9.33
C VAL A 204 7.40 5.21 -8.51
N PHE A 205 8.25 5.45 -7.51
CA PHE A 205 8.74 4.45 -6.57
C PHE A 205 8.91 5.07 -5.18
N ALA A 206 8.82 4.26 -4.14
CA ALA A 206 9.16 4.63 -2.77
C ALA A 206 9.85 3.46 -2.08
N THR A 207 10.71 3.78 -1.12
CA THR A 207 11.42 2.81 -0.30
C THR A 207 10.78 2.75 1.09
N PRO A 208 9.83 1.82 1.34
CA PRO A 208 9.16 1.75 2.63
C PRO A 208 10.12 1.38 3.77
N ILE A 209 9.68 1.67 4.98
CA ILE A 209 10.33 1.26 6.23
C ILE A 209 9.49 0.11 6.79
N ILE A 210 10.15 -0.98 7.21
CA ILE A 210 9.54 -2.27 7.56
C ILE A 210 9.24 -2.33 9.05
#